data_AF-M8BK17-F1
#
_entry.id   AF-M8BK17-F1
#
_cell.length_a   1.000
_cell.length_b   1.000
_cell.length_c   1.000
_cell.angle_alpha   90.00
_cell.angle_beta   90.00
_cell.angle_gamma   90.00
#
_symmetry.space_group_name_H-M   'P 1'
#
loop_
_entity.id
_entity.type
_entity.pdbx_description
1 polymer ?
#
loop_
_entity_poly.entity_id
_entity_poly.type
_entity_poly.pdbx_seq_one_letter_code
_entity_poly.pdbx_strand_id
1 'polypeptide(L)'
;MVPTVKILCLKVCFGVRNEAKILPCFLRCFPNVESLDIESKKIAETTGKLNLKFWEESGAIECIRSHVDLMIFQNFRGDRCELSFLKFFLENARMLTNLAIVCVNGSFGSLAEENAKVKPLFDTKWASNCCQLLLFESAFAEGQGLEMQNFERGYNFSVRDPFAIIVRA
;
A
#
# COMPACT_ATOMS: atom_id res chain seq x y z
N MET A 1 1.23 -21.12 6.86
CA MET A 1 2.21 -20.19 6.26
C MET A 1 2.55 -20.72 4.87
N VAL A 2 2.57 -19.85 3.86
CA VAL A 2 2.76 -20.19 2.44
C VAL A 2 3.94 -19.35 1.91
N PRO A 3 5.18 -19.85 2.01
CA PRO A 3 6.39 -19.08 1.68
C PRO A 3 6.66 -18.93 0.18
N THR A 4 5.83 -19.54 -0.67
CA THR A 4 5.98 -19.52 -2.14
C THR A 4 5.40 -18.25 -2.77
N VAL A 5 4.56 -17.51 -2.06
CA VAL A 5 3.94 -16.27 -2.57
C VAL A 5 4.97 -15.15 -2.60
N LYS A 6 5.21 -14.61 -3.79
CA LYS A 6 6.13 -13.49 -4.06
C LYS A 6 5.41 -12.17 -4.30
N ILE A 7 4.22 -12.23 -4.86
CA ILE A 7 3.39 -11.05 -5.17
C ILE A 7 2.09 -11.20 -4.40
N LEU A 8 1.73 -10.19 -3.61
CA LEU A 8 0.53 -10.20 -2.79
C LEU A 8 -0.24 -8.91 -3.01
N CYS A 9 -1.50 -9.03 -3.43
CA CYS A 9 -2.43 -7.91 -3.54
C CYS A 9 -3.52 -8.04 -2.47
N LEU A 10 -3.82 -6.96 -1.74
CA LEU A 10 -4.82 -6.93 -0.67
C LEU A 10 -5.70 -5.69 -0.76
N LYS A 11 -7.00 -5.88 -0.60
CA LYS A 11 -7.95 -4.78 -0.40
C LYS A 11 -8.14 -4.55 1.09
N VAL A 12 -7.93 -3.32 1.57
CA VAL A 12 -7.98 -3.02 3.00
C VAL A 12 -8.84 -1.79 3.28
N CYS A 13 -9.77 -1.92 4.24
CA CYS A 13 -10.48 -0.76 4.79
C CYS A 13 -9.72 -0.21 6.01
N PHE A 14 -8.85 0.78 5.80
CA PHE A 14 -8.10 1.43 6.89
C PHE A 14 -9.00 2.19 7.89
N GLY A 15 -10.22 2.56 7.49
CA GLY A 15 -11.19 3.18 8.41
C GLY A 15 -11.93 2.20 9.33
N VAL A 16 -11.78 0.88 9.15
CA VAL A 16 -12.40 -0.15 9.99
C VAL A 16 -11.33 -0.88 10.80
N ARG A 17 -11.22 -0.59 12.10
CA ARG A 17 -10.20 -1.18 12.98
C ARG A 17 -10.19 -2.71 12.95
N ASN A 18 -11.36 -3.32 12.88
CA ASN A 18 -11.50 -4.78 12.83
C ASN A 18 -11.06 -5.43 11.52
N GLU A 19 -11.04 -4.69 10.41
CA GLU A 19 -10.48 -5.19 9.15
C GLU A 19 -8.98 -4.94 9.12
N ALA A 20 -8.55 -3.73 9.50
CA ALA A 20 -7.14 -3.36 9.56
C ALA A 20 -6.30 -4.27 10.48
N LYS A 21 -6.87 -4.75 11.60
CA LYS A 21 -6.17 -5.69 12.51
C LYS A 21 -5.86 -7.05 11.88
N ILE A 22 -6.55 -7.42 10.78
CA ILE A 22 -6.36 -8.70 10.10
C ILE A 22 -5.20 -8.63 9.12
N LEU A 23 -4.87 -7.42 8.61
CA LEU A 23 -3.78 -7.23 7.65
C LEU A 23 -2.43 -7.81 8.14
N PRO A 24 -1.97 -7.56 9.38
CA PRO A 24 -0.76 -8.21 9.90
C PRO A 24 -0.83 -9.75 9.90
N CYS A 25 -2.01 -10.34 10.12
CA CYS A 25 -2.18 -11.80 10.08
C CYS A 25 -2.00 -12.35 8.66
N PHE A 26 -2.53 -11.67 7.64
CA PHE A 26 -2.31 -12.03 6.25
C PHE A 26 -0.84 -11.94 5.86
N LEU A 27 -0.18 -10.83 6.20
CA LEU A 27 1.23 -10.63 5.87
C LEU A 27 2.14 -11.68 6.51
N ARG A 28 1.86 -12.09 7.76
CA ARG A 28 2.60 -13.20 8.41
C ARG A 28 2.39 -14.56 7.74
N CYS A 29 1.29 -14.74 7.00
CA CYS A 29 1.08 -15.99 6.28
C CYS A 29 1.99 -16.12 5.05
N PHE A 30 2.53 -15.02 4.52
CA PHE A 30 3.33 -14.97 3.30
C PHE A 30 4.69 -14.31 3.57
N PRO A 31 5.63 -15.01 4.21
CA PRO A 31 6.86 -14.39 4.72
C PRO A 31 7.80 -13.87 3.62
N ASN A 32 7.72 -14.36 2.39
CA ASN A 32 8.67 -14.08 1.31
C ASN A 32 8.10 -13.16 0.22
N VAL A 33 7.08 -12.36 0.52
CA VAL A 33 6.51 -11.39 -0.43
C VAL A 33 7.56 -10.35 -0.80
N GLU A 34 7.76 -10.16 -2.10
CA GLU A 34 8.67 -9.20 -2.71
C GLU A 34 7.90 -7.97 -3.22
N SER A 35 6.76 -8.20 -3.88
CA SER A 35 5.85 -7.12 -4.33
C SER A 35 4.55 -7.13 -3.54
N LEU A 36 4.26 -6.04 -2.83
CA LEU A 36 3.05 -5.86 -2.05
C LEU A 36 2.19 -4.74 -2.65
N ASP A 37 0.98 -5.10 -3.09
CA ASP A 37 -0.02 -4.17 -3.58
C ASP A 37 -1.17 -4.06 -2.56
N ILE A 38 -1.48 -2.84 -2.14
CA ILE A 38 -2.53 -2.55 -1.18
C ILE A 38 -3.50 -1.54 -1.79
N GLU A 39 -4.76 -1.95 -1.92
CA GLU A 39 -5.84 -1.08 -2.35
C GLU A 39 -6.62 -0.56 -1.14
N SER A 40 -6.62 0.76 -0.94
CA SER A 40 -7.40 1.41 0.11
C SER A 40 -8.87 1.55 -0.29
N LYS A 41 -9.76 0.87 0.43
CA LYS A 41 -11.21 0.93 0.19
C LYS A 41 -11.85 2.11 0.94
N LYS A 42 -12.59 2.95 0.21
CA LYS A 42 -13.42 4.02 0.78
C LYS A 42 -14.58 3.47 1.60
N ILE A 43 -14.85 4.12 2.72
CA ILE A 43 -16.04 3.89 3.55
C ILE A 43 -16.64 5.24 3.94
N ALA A 44 -17.95 5.28 4.16
CA ALA A 44 -18.66 6.50 4.56
C ALA A 44 -18.41 6.88 6.02
N GLU A 45 -18.23 5.89 6.90
CA GLU A 45 -18.06 6.10 8.34
C GLU A 45 -16.84 5.32 8.87
N THR A 46 -15.94 6.02 9.54
CA THR A 46 -14.77 5.41 10.19
C THR A 46 -15.13 4.94 11.60
N THR A 47 -14.93 3.66 11.89
CA THR A 47 -15.28 3.06 13.20
C THR A 47 -14.14 3.11 14.22
N GLY A 48 -12.97 3.66 13.85
CA GLY A 48 -11.85 3.82 14.77
C GLY A 48 -10.74 4.72 14.26
N LYS A 49 -9.95 5.26 15.21
CA LYS A 49 -8.72 6.01 14.92
C LYS A 49 -7.54 5.03 14.89
N LEU A 50 -7.06 4.66 13.71
CA LEU A 50 -5.78 3.95 13.59
C LEU A 50 -4.64 4.95 13.71
N ASN A 51 -3.65 4.60 14.53
CA ASN A 51 -2.44 5.39 14.74
C ASN A 51 -1.20 4.48 14.67
N LEU A 52 -0.01 5.08 14.73
CA LEU A 52 1.23 4.32 14.54
C LEU A 52 1.37 3.19 15.57
N LYS A 53 1.03 3.47 16.83
CA LYS A 53 1.06 2.50 17.93
C LYS A 53 0.23 1.24 17.66
N PHE A 54 -0.94 1.39 17.05
CA PHE A 54 -1.78 0.25 16.66
C PHE A 54 -1.04 -0.73 15.74
N TRP A 55 -0.23 -0.21 14.82
CA TRP A 55 0.54 -1.05 13.91
C TRP A 55 1.79 -1.62 14.59
N GLU A 56 2.47 -0.82 15.43
CA GLU A 56 3.62 -1.26 16.22
C GLU A 56 3.28 -2.41 17.19
N GLU A 57 2.06 -2.43 17.75
CA GLU A 57 1.55 -3.53 18.59
C GLU A 57 1.53 -4.88 17.86
N SER A 58 1.53 -4.88 16.52
CA SER A 58 1.64 -6.11 15.74
C SER A 58 3.07 -6.70 15.78
N GLY A 59 4.07 -5.96 16.25
CA GLY A 59 5.46 -6.38 16.23
C GLY A 59 6.00 -6.58 14.82
N ALA A 60 7.18 -7.20 14.72
CA ALA A 60 7.86 -7.39 13.45
C ALA A 60 7.11 -8.38 12.54
N ILE A 61 7.00 -8.02 11.25
CA ILE A 61 6.41 -8.85 10.20
C ILE A 61 7.52 -9.15 9.19
N GLU A 62 7.83 -10.43 9.00
CA GLU A 62 9.04 -10.84 8.25
C GLU A 62 9.03 -10.34 6.80
N CYS A 63 7.91 -10.46 6.08
CA CYS A 63 7.85 -10.02 4.70
C CYS A 63 8.12 -8.53 4.55
N ILE A 64 7.52 -7.69 5.41
CA ILE A 64 7.78 -6.24 5.43
C ILE A 64 9.25 -5.99 5.73
N ARG A 65 9.79 -6.63 6.77
CA ARG A 65 11.13 -6.33 7.28
C ARG A 65 12.23 -6.67 6.28
N SER A 66 12.13 -7.81 5.62
CA SER A 66 13.28 -8.46 4.96
C SER A 66 13.06 -8.83 3.50
N HIS A 67 11.85 -8.67 2.93
CA HIS A 67 11.56 -9.22 1.60
C HIS A 67 10.88 -8.24 0.65
N VAL A 68 9.97 -7.38 1.13
CA VAL A 68 9.27 -6.46 0.22
C VAL A 68 10.24 -5.42 -0.33
N ASP A 69 10.44 -5.45 -1.65
CA ASP A 69 11.26 -4.51 -2.40
C ASP A 69 10.44 -3.46 -3.17
N LEU A 70 9.18 -3.77 -3.45
CA LEU A 70 8.20 -2.90 -4.08
C LEU A 70 6.90 -2.89 -3.28
N MET A 71 6.44 -1.69 -2.94
CA MET A 71 5.10 -1.49 -2.42
C MET A 71 4.30 -0.55 -3.31
N ILE A 72 3.10 -0.99 -3.69
CA ILE A 72 2.11 -0.19 -4.42
C ILE A 72 0.96 0.08 -3.46
N PHE A 73 0.62 1.36 -3.26
CA PHE A 73 -0.50 1.78 -2.42
C PHE A 73 -1.53 2.51 -3.27
N GLN A 74 -2.62 1.84 -3.56
CA GLN A 74 -3.65 2.31 -4.49
C GLN A 74 -4.82 2.97 -3.78
N ASN A 75 -5.48 3.87 -4.50
CA ASN A 75 -6.60 4.67 -4.03
C ASN A 75 -6.26 5.49 -2.78
N PHE A 76 -5.05 6.07 -2.75
CA PHE A 76 -4.63 6.93 -1.65
C PHE A 76 -5.47 8.21 -1.60
N ARG A 77 -5.97 8.55 -0.41
CA ARG A 77 -6.76 9.77 -0.13
C ARG A 77 -6.04 10.71 0.84
N GLY A 78 -4.95 10.25 1.45
CA GLY A 78 -4.18 11.02 2.41
C GLY A 78 -4.90 11.17 3.75
N ASP A 79 -5.71 10.18 4.12
CA ASP A 79 -6.30 10.13 5.45
C ASP A 79 -5.29 9.67 6.50
N ARG A 80 -5.61 9.92 7.78
CA ARG A 80 -4.69 9.65 8.89
C ARG A 80 -4.43 8.15 9.10
N CYS A 81 -5.39 7.28 8.79
CA CYS A 81 -5.25 5.84 8.97
C CYS A 81 -4.35 5.25 7.87
N GLU A 82 -4.53 5.67 6.61
CA GLU A 82 -3.65 5.34 5.49
C GLU A 82 -2.21 5.78 5.77
N LEU A 83 -2.03 7.05 6.13
CA LEU A 83 -0.71 7.60 6.47
C LEU A 83 -0.07 6.84 7.64
N SER A 84 -0.86 6.50 8.66
CA SER A 84 -0.33 5.75 9.80
C SER A 84 0.21 4.37 9.41
N PHE A 85 -0.44 3.68 8.47
CA PHE A 85 0.05 2.40 7.98
C PHE A 85 1.31 2.57 7.12
N LEU A 86 1.33 3.55 6.21
CA LEU A 86 2.50 3.85 5.38
C LEU A 86 3.73 4.21 6.23
N LYS A 87 3.55 4.97 7.31
CA LYS A 87 4.62 5.25 8.27
C LYS A 87 5.17 3.99 8.92
N PHE A 88 4.29 3.16 9.48
CA PHE A 88 4.67 1.87 10.04
C PHE A 88 5.45 1.02 9.03
N PHE A 89 4.96 0.97 7.79
CA PHE A 89 5.60 0.19 6.74
C PHE A 89 7.01 0.72 6.43
N LEU A 90 7.16 2.02 6.19
CA LEU A 90 8.44 2.67 5.90
C LEU A 90 9.45 2.53 7.05
N GLU A 91 9.01 2.58 8.30
CA GLU A 91 9.86 2.39 9.49
C GLU A 91 10.37 0.95 9.66
N ASN A 92 9.74 -0.02 8.99
CA ASN A 92 10.07 -1.44 9.15
C ASN A 92 10.69 -2.07 7.90
N ALA A 93 10.39 -1.55 6.70
CA ALA A 93 10.77 -2.16 5.44
C ALA A 93 12.21 -1.84 5.04
N ARG A 94 13.14 -2.76 5.33
CA ARG A 94 14.59 -2.56 5.10
C ARG A 94 15.00 -2.79 3.65
N MET A 95 14.26 -3.64 2.93
CA MET A 95 14.56 -4.00 1.53
C MET A 95 13.79 -3.14 0.52
N LEU A 96 12.93 -2.24 0.99
CA LEU A 96 12.07 -1.44 0.12
C LEU A 96 12.92 -0.54 -0.79
N THR A 97 12.75 -0.70 -2.09
CA THR A 97 13.41 0.13 -3.11
C THR A 97 12.45 1.14 -3.71
N ASN A 98 11.17 0.76 -3.85
CA ASN A 98 10.16 1.59 -4.49
C ASN A 98 8.87 1.57 -3.67
N LEU A 99 8.38 2.76 -3.32
CA LEU A 99 7.03 2.98 -2.83
C LEU A 99 6.26 3.79 -3.88
N ALA A 100 5.34 3.14 -4.58
CA ALA A 100 4.43 3.80 -5.50
C ALA A 100 3.11 4.11 -4.78
N ILE A 101 2.74 5.39 -4.70
CA ILE A 101 1.46 5.84 -4.17
C ILE A 101 0.60 6.30 -5.35
N VAL A 102 -0.58 5.69 -5.50
CA VAL A 102 -1.52 6.01 -6.57
C VAL A 102 -2.74 6.70 -5.96
N CYS A 103 -2.85 7.99 -6.23
CA CYS A 103 -3.96 8.85 -5.82
C CYS A 103 -5.22 8.53 -6.64
N VAL A 104 -6.39 8.69 -6.02
CA VAL A 104 -7.67 8.60 -6.73
C VAL A 104 -7.77 9.74 -7.76
N ASN A 105 -8.26 9.47 -8.97
CA ASN A 105 -8.40 10.51 -9.99
C ASN A 105 -9.27 11.67 -9.47
N GLY A 106 -8.78 12.89 -9.59
CA GLY A 106 -9.49 14.09 -9.13
C GLY A 106 -9.66 14.21 -7.60
N SER A 107 -8.95 13.42 -6.79
CA SER A 107 -9.01 13.58 -5.31
C SER A 107 -8.29 14.82 -4.80
N PHE A 108 -7.47 15.46 -5.63
CA PHE A 108 -6.68 16.63 -5.29
C PHE A 108 -6.83 17.70 -6.36
N GLY A 109 -6.95 18.96 -5.95
CA GLY A 109 -7.13 20.09 -6.86
C GLY A 109 -5.83 20.57 -7.51
N SER A 110 -4.68 20.14 -6.98
CA SER A 110 -3.37 20.48 -7.53
C SER A 110 -2.27 19.51 -7.05
N LEU A 111 -1.16 19.48 -7.81
CA LEU A 111 0.05 18.75 -7.44
C LEU A 111 0.67 19.22 -6.10
N ALA A 112 0.42 20.47 -5.69
CA ALA A 112 0.86 20.97 -4.38
C ALA A 112 0.06 20.34 -3.22
N GLU A 113 -1.24 20.14 -3.41
CA GLU A 113 -2.10 19.46 -2.42
C GLU A 113 -1.75 17.97 -2.30
N GLU A 114 -1.48 17.32 -3.42
CA GLU A 114 -1.00 15.94 -3.48
C GLU A 114 0.28 15.75 -2.68
N ASN A 115 1.28 16.59 -2.97
CA ASN A 115 2.56 16.57 -2.26
C ASN A 115 2.40 16.89 -0.77
N ALA A 116 1.47 17.77 -0.41
CA ALA A 116 1.18 18.08 0.99
C ALA A 116 0.64 16.85 1.75
N LYS A 117 -0.08 15.93 1.10
CA LYS A 117 -0.58 14.70 1.73
C LYS A 117 0.51 13.68 2.01
N VAL A 118 1.49 13.55 1.13
CA VAL A 118 2.63 12.63 1.32
C VAL A 118 3.76 13.23 2.14
N LYS A 119 3.80 14.56 2.32
CA LYS A 119 4.77 15.27 3.16
C LYS A 119 5.05 14.60 4.52
N PRO A 120 4.04 14.15 5.30
CA PRO A 120 4.27 13.52 6.59
C PRO A 120 5.05 12.20 6.52
N LEU A 121 5.17 11.57 5.35
CA LEU A 121 5.97 10.35 5.16
C LEU A 121 7.47 10.68 5.12
N PHE A 122 7.85 11.87 4.65
CA PHE A 122 9.27 12.31 4.63
C PHE A 122 9.80 12.66 6.02
N ASP A 123 8.92 13.01 6.97
CA ASP A 123 9.29 13.23 8.38
C ASP A 123 9.51 11.91 9.15
N THR A 124 9.29 10.77 8.50
CA THR A 124 9.36 9.44 9.10
C THR A 124 10.77 8.86 8.96
N LYS A 125 11.24 8.09 9.94
CA LYS A 125 12.56 7.44 9.85
C LYS A 125 12.46 6.18 9.00
N TRP A 126 12.85 6.27 7.73
CA TRP A 126 12.78 5.13 6.82
C TRP A 126 13.82 4.07 7.19
N ALA A 127 13.40 2.80 7.20
CA ALA A 127 14.29 1.67 7.42
C ALA A 127 15.20 1.41 6.22
N SER A 128 14.68 1.62 5.01
CA SER A 128 15.46 1.61 3.77
C SER A 128 16.08 2.99 3.51
N ASN A 129 17.36 2.98 3.18
CA ASN A 129 18.18 4.13 2.83
C ASN A 129 18.20 4.42 1.31
N CYS A 130 17.64 3.56 0.48
CA CYS A 130 17.60 3.70 -0.98
C CYS A 130 16.19 3.75 -1.55
N CYS A 131 15.15 3.70 -0.71
CA CYS A 131 13.77 3.74 -1.16
C CYS A 131 13.47 5.05 -1.92
N GLN A 132 12.78 4.94 -3.05
CA GLN A 132 12.22 6.05 -3.81
C GLN A 132 10.70 6.07 -3.61
N LEU A 133 10.13 7.25 -3.36
CA LEU A 133 8.68 7.44 -3.32
C LEU A 133 8.24 8.05 -4.65
N LEU A 134 7.35 7.35 -5.34
CA LEU A 134 6.77 7.75 -6.61
C LEU A 134 5.29 8.02 -6.41
N LEU A 135 4.83 9.18 -6.86
CA LEU A 135 3.43 9.59 -6.78
C LEU A 135 2.81 9.57 -8.16
N PHE A 136 1.64 8.95 -8.27
CA PHE A 136 0.91 8.82 -9.52
C PHE A 136 -0.56 9.19 -9.32
N GLU A 137 -1.19 9.70 -10.38
CA GLU A 137 -2.64 9.80 -10.45
C GLU A 137 -3.22 8.57 -11.16
N SER A 138 -4.29 7.99 -10.60
CA SER A 138 -5.01 6.89 -11.22
C SER A 138 -5.60 7.31 -12.57
N ALA A 139 -5.47 6.43 -13.57
CA ALA A 139 -6.12 6.59 -14.87
C ALA A 139 -7.64 6.39 -14.81
N PHE A 140 -8.14 5.80 -13.73
CA PHE A 140 -9.53 5.38 -13.58
C PHE A 140 -10.24 6.16 -12.47
N ALA A 141 -11.55 6.35 -12.64
CA ALA A 141 -12.41 6.93 -11.62
C ALA A 141 -12.48 6.03 -10.36
N GLU A 142 -12.84 6.62 -9.22
CA GLU A 142 -13.02 5.90 -7.96
C GLU A 142 -13.97 4.71 -8.12
N GLY A 143 -13.50 3.51 -7.77
CA GLY A 143 -14.27 2.26 -7.90
C GLY A 143 -14.14 1.54 -9.25
N GLN A 144 -13.44 2.12 -10.23
CA GLN A 144 -13.20 1.50 -11.55
C GLN A 144 -11.75 1.03 -11.77
N GLY A 145 -10.78 1.50 -10.95
CA GLY A 145 -9.35 1.33 -11.25
C GLY A 145 -8.70 0.00 -10.85
N LEU A 146 -9.37 -0.75 -10.00
CA LEU A 146 -8.98 -2.11 -9.64
C LEU A 146 -10.24 -2.92 -9.40
N GLU A 147 -10.91 -3.30 -10.49
CA GLU A 147 -11.38 -4.67 -10.43
C GLU A 147 -10.10 -5.51 -10.35
N MET A 148 -9.87 -6.23 -9.23
CA MET A 148 -8.80 -7.24 -9.06
C MET A 148 -8.86 -8.37 -10.12
N GLN A 149 -9.57 -8.14 -11.22
CA GLN A 149 -10.08 -9.04 -12.23
C GLN A 149 -9.45 -8.79 -13.60
N ASN A 150 -8.23 -8.24 -13.68
CA ASN A 150 -7.43 -8.45 -14.88
C ASN A 150 -6.96 -9.92 -14.94
N PHE A 151 -7.92 -10.85 -14.97
CA PHE A 151 -7.70 -12.28 -15.17
C PHE A 151 -6.83 -12.50 -16.41
N GLU A 152 -6.99 -11.65 -17.43
CA GLU A 152 -6.15 -11.62 -18.63
C GLU A 152 -4.66 -11.43 -18.36
N ARG A 153 -4.29 -10.57 -17.41
CA ARG A 153 -2.90 -10.44 -16.98
C ARG A 153 -2.47 -11.59 -16.08
N GLY A 154 -3.37 -12.08 -15.23
CA GLY A 154 -3.10 -13.18 -14.29
C GLY A 154 -2.72 -14.50 -14.98
N TYR A 155 -3.26 -14.79 -16.16
CA TYR A 155 -2.88 -15.99 -16.94
C TYR A 155 -1.76 -15.75 -17.95
N ASN A 156 -1.35 -14.49 -18.18
CA ASN A 156 -0.30 -14.17 -19.13
C ASN A 156 1.08 -14.30 -18.45
N PHE A 157 1.69 -15.49 -18.56
CA PHE A 157 3.02 -15.77 -18.00
C PHE A 157 4.16 -14.90 -18.56
N SER A 158 3.91 -14.11 -19.60
CA SER A 158 4.87 -13.12 -20.12
C SER A 158 4.85 -11.80 -19.30
N VAL A 159 3.79 -11.57 -18.53
CA VAL A 159 3.64 -10.41 -17.66
C VAL A 159 4.31 -10.74 -16.32
N ARG A 160 5.38 -10.01 -15.99
CA ARG A 160 6.13 -10.22 -14.73
C ARG A 160 5.30 -9.91 -13.49
N ASP A 161 4.49 -8.86 -13.54
CA ASP A 161 3.59 -8.48 -12.45
C ASP A 161 2.16 -8.31 -12.99
N PRO A 162 1.24 -9.26 -12.70
CA PRO A 162 -0.13 -9.18 -13.18
C PRO A 162 -0.90 -7.98 -12.60
N PHE A 163 -0.39 -7.34 -11.55
CA PHE A 163 -0.97 -6.17 -10.88
C PHE A 163 -0.27 -4.85 -11.24
N ALA A 164 0.59 -4.84 -12.27
CA ALA A 164 1.34 -3.65 -12.68
C ALA A 164 0.43 -2.42 -12.89
N ILE A 165 0.83 -1.29 -12.32
CA ILE A 165 0.05 -0.06 -12.24
C ILE A 165 -0.31 0.48 -13.64
N ILE A 166 -1.55 0.94 -13.80
CA ILE A 166 -2.00 1.71 -14.97
C ILE A 166 -2.23 3.15 -14.51
N VAL A 167 -1.32 4.03 -14.92
CA VAL A 167 -1.32 5.45 -14.53
C VAL A 167 -1.53 6.34 -15.75
N ARG A 168 -2.07 7.54 -15.54
CA ARG A 168 -2.06 8.57 -16.59
C ARG A 168 -0.64 9.16 -16.71
N ALA A 169 -0.23 9.39 -17.95
CA ALA A 169 1.00 10.10 -18.29
C ALA A 169 0.80 11.61 -18.25
#